data_AF-A0A423IUX1-F1
#
_entry.id   AF-A0A423IUX1-F1
#
_cell.length_a   1.000
_cell.length_b   1.000
_cell.length_c   1.000
_cell.angle_alpha   90.00
_cell.angle_beta   90.00
_cell.angle_gamma   90.00
#
_symmetry.space_group_name_H-M   'P 1'
#
loop_
_entity.id
_entity.type
_entity.pdbx_description
1 polymer ?
#
loop_
_entity_poly.entity_id
_entity_poly.type
_entity_poly.pdbx_seq_one_letter_code
_entity_poly.pdbx_strand_id
1 'polypeptide(L)'
;MGRFSDFFSKELGRRQVWLFFLLATLVYVVPLILADYPYIDDNWRSLSAAAGSAWTEQGRLFTELFYNLLTFSNAAPNIFPLPLLIASLAMAAALTSLTFHYYPQPTIACCLVPLPLWYNPFFLQNLSYQYDGPAMALSVVAVIYAITFRPPSRIQQWLVPSFLVALAIGLYQVSFNVFLGLCCVEVLRGANDKLAWPQWCGLIGWKIAQAFLGCLIYAVSAYPFTQHNRTLLLNWTAEPLLQLHVNIARVLEKVVLLFHGGFAWVFAGLLLCAIAGAVRLGLNVVARQDNTANKMLIGLTCVLALPVVTLLVSGIALFFRDFNEGARTLMGFAVLLVLLFYLSHLALARIHERLPLLLVVPLLAMLSISYAYGRVLTVQKAFASSALLSLEHDIASNRQLLEAKRIYMSVTYSDHWLLGAAGSFKQMPVLHYLLNIDFFMLAENLPKVGITNVVAEKERRNATRVGYQGYPPLVENPYYRIYLIGDYGFIVMKEPAPIKALHW
;
A
#
# COMPACT_ATOMS: atom_id res chain seq x y z
N MET A 1 3.37 23.28 35.63
CA MET A 1 3.88 22.89 34.29
C MET A 1 4.87 21.70 34.29
N GLY A 2 5.54 21.35 35.40
CA GLY A 2 6.51 20.22 35.44
C GLY A 2 5.96 18.81 35.17
N ARG A 3 4.72 18.48 35.58
CA ARG A 3 4.16 17.12 35.36
C ARG A 3 3.82 16.80 33.90
N PHE A 4 3.55 17.81 33.07
CA PHE A 4 3.32 17.64 31.63
C PHE A 4 4.64 17.59 30.85
N SER A 5 5.69 18.25 31.36
CA SER A 5 6.99 18.30 30.68
C SER A 5 7.74 16.98 30.74
N ASP A 6 7.54 16.20 31.80
CA ASP A 6 8.19 14.89 31.98
C ASP A 6 7.49 13.77 31.21
N PHE A 7 6.23 13.96 30.80
CA PHE A 7 5.46 12.91 30.13
C PHE A 7 6.06 12.50 28.77
N PHE A 8 6.63 13.46 28.03
CA PHE A 8 7.13 13.22 26.68
C PHE A 8 8.59 12.74 26.62
N SER A 9 9.38 13.00 27.66
CA SER A 9 10.78 12.53 27.76
C SER A 9 10.93 11.27 28.60
N LYS A 10 9.88 10.84 29.31
CA LYS A 10 9.90 9.62 30.11
C LYS A 10 9.94 8.36 29.24
N GLU A 11 10.75 7.39 29.67
CA GLU A 11 10.77 6.04 29.12
C GLU A 11 9.39 5.37 29.24
N LEU A 12 8.93 4.79 28.12
CA LEU A 12 7.65 4.12 28.03
C LEU A 12 7.80 2.61 28.25
N GLY A 13 6.92 2.06 29.07
CA GLY A 13 6.79 0.61 29.20
C GLY A 13 6.19 -0.02 27.94
N ARG A 14 6.45 -1.32 27.72
CA ARG A 14 5.98 -2.06 26.53
C ARG A 14 4.46 -1.95 26.29
N ARG A 15 3.66 -1.98 27.35
CA ARG A 15 2.20 -1.79 27.28
C ARG A 15 1.81 -0.40 26.78
N GLN A 16 2.51 0.65 27.21
CA GLN A 16 2.23 2.03 26.79
C GLN A 16 2.56 2.23 25.31
N VAL A 17 3.71 1.70 24.87
CA VAL A 17 4.10 1.71 23.45
C VAL A 17 3.07 0.95 22.60
N TRP A 18 2.61 -0.22 23.07
CA TRP A 18 1.58 -0.97 22.35
C TRP A 18 0.24 -0.22 22.27
N LEU A 19 -0.22 0.40 23.36
CA LEU A 19 -1.43 1.21 23.36
C LEU A 19 -1.31 2.43 22.44
N PHE A 20 -0.14 3.08 22.40
CA PHE A 20 0.14 4.17 21.47
C PHE A 20 -0.02 3.70 20.02
N PHE A 21 0.62 2.59 19.63
CA PHE A 21 0.49 2.08 18.27
C PHE A 21 -0.91 1.57 17.97
N LEU A 22 -1.60 0.95 18.92
CA LEU A 22 -2.99 0.51 18.73
C LEU A 22 -3.90 1.69 18.42
N LEU A 23 -3.81 2.78 19.20
CA LEU A 23 -4.58 3.99 18.93
C LEU A 23 -4.20 4.57 17.56
N ALA A 24 -2.91 4.69 17.27
CA ALA A 24 -2.43 5.28 16.03
C ALA A 24 -2.87 4.47 14.79
N THR A 25 -2.78 3.13 14.84
CA THR A 25 -3.18 2.29 13.71
C THR A 25 -4.68 2.33 13.47
N LEU A 26 -5.49 2.27 14.55
CA LEU A 26 -6.94 2.37 14.47
C LEU A 26 -7.39 3.72 13.92
N VAL A 27 -6.88 4.83 14.45
CA VAL A 27 -7.24 6.19 14.00
C VAL A 27 -6.95 6.39 12.51
N TYR A 28 -5.90 5.75 11.98
CA TYR A 28 -5.56 5.81 10.56
C TYR A 28 -6.52 5.03 9.64
N VAL A 29 -7.11 3.93 10.12
CA VAL A 29 -8.03 3.09 9.32
C VAL A 29 -9.52 3.41 9.52
N VAL A 30 -9.88 4.16 10.55
CA VAL A 30 -11.25 4.68 10.76
C VAL A 30 -11.89 5.23 9.48
N PRO A 31 -11.26 6.12 8.68
CA PRO A 31 -11.88 6.64 7.46
C PRO A 31 -12.20 5.56 6.43
N LEU A 32 -11.44 4.47 6.36
CA LEU A 32 -11.70 3.33 5.46
C LEU A 32 -12.87 2.48 5.96
N ILE A 33 -12.92 2.23 7.27
CA ILE A 33 -14.02 1.48 7.92
C ILE A 33 -15.34 2.23 7.74
N LEU A 34 -15.34 3.55 7.92
CA LEU A 34 -16.54 4.38 7.76
C LEU A 34 -16.98 4.50 6.30
N ALA A 35 -16.05 4.51 5.34
CA ALA A 35 -16.39 4.53 3.92
C ALA A 35 -17.05 3.22 3.48
N ASP A 36 -16.58 2.07 4.02
CA ASP A 36 -17.09 0.73 3.72
C ASP A 36 -17.31 0.53 2.20
N TYR A 37 -16.26 0.76 1.43
CA TYR A 37 -16.32 0.73 -0.02
C TYR A 37 -15.70 -0.58 -0.55
N PRO A 38 -16.46 -1.43 -1.27
CA PRO A 38 -15.91 -2.62 -1.91
C PRO A 38 -15.01 -2.18 -3.08
N TYR A 39 -13.71 -2.24 -2.87
CA TYR A 39 -12.72 -1.66 -3.75
C TYR A 39 -12.40 -2.60 -4.92
N ILE A 40 -12.59 -2.10 -6.15
CA ILE A 40 -12.26 -2.77 -7.42
C ILE A 40 -12.75 -4.24 -7.47
N ASP A 41 -11.85 -5.21 -7.25
CA ASP A 41 -12.11 -6.65 -7.35
C ASP A 41 -12.85 -7.22 -6.14
N ASP A 42 -12.98 -6.47 -5.05
CA ASP A 42 -13.83 -6.84 -3.91
C ASP A 42 -15.29 -7.10 -4.36
N ASN A 43 -15.78 -6.40 -5.39
CA ASN A 43 -17.12 -6.65 -5.94
C ASN A 43 -17.23 -8.05 -6.54
N TRP A 44 -16.28 -8.43 -7.39
CA TRP A 44 -16.21 -9.77 -7.96
C TRP A 44 -16.04 -10.85 -6.88
N ARG A 45 -15.13 -10.62 -5.92
CA ARG A 45 -14.85 -11.57 -4.83
C ARG A 45 -16.06 -11.82 -3.94
N SER A 46 -16.85 -10.77 -3.67
CA SER A 46 -18.08 -10.90 -2.89
C SER A 46 -19.15 -11.77 -3.56
N LEU A 47 -19.23 -11.76 -4.89
CA LEU A 47 -20.20 -12.57 -5.64
C LEU A 47 -19.76 -14.01 -5.83
N SER A 48 -18.46 -14.20 -6.05
CA SER A 48 -17.91 -15.46 -6.55
C SER A 48 -17.50 -16.44 -5.47
N ALA A 49 -17.91 -16.27 -4.20
CA ALA A 49 -17.67 -17.03 -2.94
C ALA A 49 -16.65 -18.19 -2.94
N ALA A 50 -16.65 -19.06 -3.95
CA ALA A 50 -15.59 -19.97 -4.39
C ALA A 50 -14.25 -19.32 -4.85
N ALA A 51 -14.09 -17.99 -4.83
CA ALA A 51 -12.82 -17.30 -5.17
C ALA A 51 -11.67 -17.54 -4.16
N GLY A 52 -11.85 -18.38 -3.15
CA GLY A 52 -10.79 -18.81 -2.23
C GLY A 52 -9.54 -19.29 -2.96
N SER A 53 -9.69 -20.08 -4.03
CA SER A 53 -8.58 -20.63 -4.81
C SER A 53 -7.81 -19.60 -5.65
N ALA A 54 -8.40 -18.42 -5.92
CA ALA A 54 -7.80 -17.43 -6.81
C ALA A 54 -6.55 -16.76 -6.21
N TRP A 55 -6.37 -16.78 -4.89
CA TRP A 55 -5.15 -16.25 -4.26
C TRP A 55 -3.95 -17.18 -4.44
N THR A 56 -4.15 -18.49 -4.31
CA THR A 56 -3.09 -19.48 -4.52
C THR A 56 -2.54 -19.42 -5.94
N GLU A 57 -3.41 -19.29 -6.94
CA GLU A 57 -3.01 -19.10 -8.35
C GLU A 57 -2.17 -17.82 -8.59
N GLN A 58 -2.29 -16.84 -7.70
CA GLN A 58 -1.53 -15.58 -7.70
C GLN A 58 -0.29 -15.63 -6.80
N GLY A 59 0.04 -16.77 -6.24
CA GLY A 59 1.20 -16.98 -5.36
C GLY A 59 1.00 -16.45 -3.96
N ARG A 60 -0.27 -16.25 -3.56
CA ARG A 60 -0.68 -15.73 -2.25
C ARG A 60 -1.32 -16.82 -1.38
N LEU A 61 -0.71 -18.00 -1.34
CA LEU A 61 -1.20 -19.18 -0.60
C LEU A 61 -1.59 -18.86 0.85
N PHE A 62 -0.80 -18.04 1.55
CA PHE A 62 -1.08 -17.73 2.96
C PHE A 62 -2.26 -16.77 3.13
N THR A 63 -2.65 -16.02 2.09
CA THR A 63 -3.86 -15.20 2.11
C THR A 63 -5.11 -16.09 2.08
N GLU A 64 -5.09 -17.13 1.26
CA GLU A 64 -6.17 -18.12 1.22
C GLU A 64 -6.30 -18.85 2.56
N LEU A 65 -5.19 -19.35 3.11
CA LEU A 65 -5.19 -20.01 4.43
C LEU A 65 -5.69 -19.08 5.54
N PHE A 66 -5.34 -17.80 5.50
CA PHE A 66 -5.82 -16.81 6.45
C PHE A 66 -7.34 -16.66 6.40
N TYR A 67 -7.93 -16.55 5.21
CA TYR A 67 -9.38 -16.46 5.07
C TYR A 67 -10.07 -17.77 5.44
N ASN A 68 -9.53 -18.92 5.03
CA ASN A 68 -10.13 -20.21 5.36
C ASN A 68 -10.20 -20.45 6.88
N LEU A 69 -9.15 -20.05 7.60
CA LEU A 69 -9.11 -20.10 9.06
C LEU A 69 -10.12 -19.12 9.68
N LEU A 70 -10.20 -17.89 9.17
CA LEU A 70 -11.02 -16.83 9.76
C LEU A 70 -12.51 -17.05 9.52
N THR A 71 -12.88 -17.66 8.39
CA THR A 71 -14.28 -17.91 8.00
C THR A 71 -14.74 -19.33 8.32
N PHE A 72 -13.83 -20.21 8.77
CA PHE A 72 -14.07 -21.64 8.98
C PHE A 72 -14.65 -22.35 7.74
N SER A 73 -14.25 -21.90 6.54
CA SER A 73 -14.75 -22.43 5.26
C SER A 73 -13.68 -22.35 4.17
N ASN A 74 -13.85 -23.05 3.05
CA ASN A 74 -12.99 -22.87 1.87
C ASN A 74 -13.42 -21.67 0.99
N ALA A 75 -14.26 -20.80 1.55
CA ALA A 75 -14.81 -19.61 0.91
C ALA A 75 -14.37 -18.35 1.67
N ALA A 76 -14.45 -17.23 0.98
CA ALA A 76 -14.19 -15.91 1.55
C ALA A 76 -15.48 -15.05 1.51
N PRO A 77 -16.46 -15.29 2.40
CA PRO A 77 -17.52 -14.32 2.62
C PRO A 77 -16.92 -12.96 3.03
N ASN A 78 -17.58 -11.87 2.65
CA ASN A 78 -17.15 -10.55 3.09
C ASN A 78 -17.43 -10.38 4.59
N ILE A 79 -16.38 -10.35 5.40
CA ILE A 79 -16.42 -10.16 6.86
C ILE A 79 -15.73 -8.86 7.29
N PHE A 80 -15.57 -7.91 6.37
CA PHE A 80 -15.04 -6.58 6.68
C PHE A 80 -15.88 -5.91 7.79
N PRO A 81 -15.26 -5.20 8.77
CA PRO A 81 -13.84 -4.84 8.89
C PRO A 81 -13.01 -5.80 9.75
N LEU A 82 -13.52 -6.99 10.14
CA LEU A 82 -12.86 -7.88 11.10
C LEU A 82 -11.39 -8.21 10.74
N PRO A 83 -11.05 -8.61 9.50
CA PRO A 83 -9.65 -8.94 9.19
C PRO A 83 -8.74 -7.71 9.26
N LEU A 84 -9.23 -6.51 8.93
CA LEU A 84 -8.49 -5.26 9.04
C LEU A 84 -8.20 -4.89 10.51
N LEU A 85 -9.15 -5.15 11.41
CA LEU A 85 -8.95 -4.94 12.85
C LEU A 85 -7.89 -5.91 13.41
N ILE A 86 -7.92 -7.18 12.99
CA ILE A 86 -6.89 -8.18 13.34
C ILE A 86 -5.51 -7.73 12.83
N ALA A 87 -5.42 -7.29 11.58
CA ALA A 87 -4.18 -6.78 11.01
C ALA A 87 -3.67 -5.53 11.76
N SER A 88 -4.56 -4.63 12.19
CA SER A 88 -4.22 -3.43 12.96
C SER A 88 -3.67 -3.75 14.36
N LEU A 89 -4.24 -4.78 15.04
CA LEU A 89 -3.73 -5.30 16.32
C LEU A 89 -2.35 -5.94 16.15
N ALA A 90 -2.17 -6.77 15.12
CA ALA A 90 -0.91 -7.41 14.81
C ALA A 90 0.18 -6.39 14.44
N MET A 91 -0.18 -5.35 13.69
CA MET A 91 0.70 -4.23 13.37
C MET A 91 1.12 -3.46 14.61
N ALA A 92 0.20 -3.16 15.53
CA ALA A 92 0.54 -2.48 16.78
C ALA A 92 1.59 -3.27 17.60
N ALA A 93 1.46 -4.60 17.66
CA ALA A 93 2.44 -5.48 18.31
C ALA A 93 3.78 -5.50 17.56
N ALA A 94 3.77 -5.55 16.23
CA ALA A 94 4.98 -5.52 15.41
C ALA A 94 5.75 -4.21 15.54
N LEU A 95 5.08 -3.05 15.43
CA LEU A 95 5.69 -1.73 15.62
C LEU A 95 6.23 -1.54 17.05
N THR A 96 5.56 -2.11 18.05
CA THR A 96 6.09 -2.17 19.42
C THR A 96 7.41 -2.94 19.45
N SER A 97 7.45 -4.13 18.85
CA SER A 97 8.68 -4.94 18.75
C SER A 97 9.80 -4.15 18.07
N LEU A 98 9.50 -3.48 16.95
CA LEU A 98 10.47 -2.69 16.19
C LEU A 98 10.99 -1.49 16.98
N THR A 99 10.12 -0.83 17.74
CA THR A 99 10.52 0.30 18.58
C THR A 99 11.51 -0.13 19.66
N PHE A 100 11.25 -1.22 20.38
CA PHE A 100 12.18 -1.77 21.37
C PHE A 100 13.43 -2.40 20.74
N HIS A 101 13.35 -2.81 19.49
CA HIS A 101 14.50 -3.25 18.73
C HIS A 101 15.43 -2.09 18.42
N TYR A 102 14.89 -0.94 17.99
CA TYR A 102 15.63 0.27 17.65
C TYR A 102 16.11 1.06 18.86
N TYR A 103 15.28 1.15 19.90
CA TYR A 103 15.50 1.98 21.07
C TYR A 103 15.29 1.15 22.34
N PRO A 104 16.38 0.82 23.08
CA PRO A 104 16.26 0.07 24.33
C PRO A 104 15.43 0.77 25.41
N GLN A 105 15.46 2.11 25.42
CA GLN A 105 14.70 2.98 26.33
C GLN A 105 13.79 3.90 25.50
N PRO A 106 12.66 3.40 25.00
CA PRO A 106 11.84 4.14 24.04
C PRO A 106 11.07 5.27 24.72
N THR A 107 11.06 6.45 24.08
CA THR A 107 10.18 7.58 24.41
C THR A 107 9.05 7.69 23.39
N ILE A 108 8.10 8.62 23.58
CA ILE A 108 7.04 8.88 22.58
C ILE A 108 7.66 9.22 21.22
N ALA A 109 8.75 10.01 21.19
CA ALA A 109 9.43 10.36 19.97
C ALA A 109 10.02 9.16 19.22
N CYS A 110 10.48 8.13 19.95
CA CYS A 110 10.96 6.89 19.34
C CYS A 110 9.83 6.15 18.61
N CYS A 111 8.60 6.19 19.15
CA CYS A 111 7.43 5.57 18.52
C CYS A 111 7.03 6.23 17.20
N LEU A 112 7.39 7.49 16.96
CA LEU A 112 7.11 8.20 15.71
C LEU A 112 7.93 7.67 14.54
N VAL A 113 9.12 7.11 14.80
CA VAL A 113 10.07 6.67 13.75
C VAL A 113 9.57 5.49 12.91
N PRO A 114 9.03 4.40 13.50
CA PRO A 114 8.52 3.28 12.71
C PRO A 114 7.07 3.46 12.22
N LEU A 115 6.34 4.47 12.72
CA LEU A 115 4.93 4.70 12.35
C LEU A 115 4.67 4.89 10.83
N PRO A 116 5.60 5.41 10.01
CA PRO A 116 5.45 5.44 8.56
C PRO A 116 5.26 4.08 7.88
N LEU A 117 5.60 2.95 8.55
CA LEU A 117 5.25 1.61 8.06
C LEU A 117 3.73 1.39 7.95
N TRP A 118 2.94 2.15 8.71
CA TRP A 118 1.48 2.15 8.63
C TRP A 118 0.93 3.42 7.98
N TYR A 119 1.50 4.59 8.33
CA TYR A 119 1.02 5.90 7.89
C TYR A 119 1.44 6.28 6.47
N ASN A 120 2.11 5.38 5.74
CA ASN A 120 2.48 5.60 4.35
C ASN A 120 1.22 5.91 3.49
N PRO A 121 1.14 7.08 2.82
CA PRO A 121 0.01 7.43 1.96
C PRO A 121 -0.26 6.42 0.86
N PHE A 122 0.78 5.85 0.23
CA PHE A 122 0.62 4.85 -0.84
C PHE A 122 0.05 3.53 -0.33
N PHE A 123 0.24 3.23 0.96
CA PHE A 123 -0.31 2.05 1.60
C PHE A 123 -1.84 2.12 1.80
N LEU A 124 -2.45 3.31 1.67
CA LEU A 124 -3.91 3.47 1.69
C LEU A 124 -4.58 2.68 0.57
N GLN A 125 -3.97 2.57 -0.61
CA GLN A 125 -4.53 1.77 -1.67
C GLN A 125 -4.56 0.28 -1.27
N ASN A 126 -3.50 -0.24 -0.64
CA ASN A 126 -3.52 -1.62 -0.12
C ASN A 126 -4.62 -1.80 0.92
N LEU A 127 -4.72 -0.89 1.89
CA LEU A 127 -5.70 -0.96 2.97
C LEU A 127 -7.16 -0.76 2.50
N SER A 128 -7.37 -0.25 1.28
CA SER A 128 -8.70 -0.07 0.69
C SER A 128 -9.36 -1.38 0.27
N TYR A 129 -8.57 -2.40 -0.09
CA TYR A 129 -9.09 -3.72 -0.42
C TYR A 129 -9.63 -4.38 0.84
N GLN A 130 -10.94 -4.62 0.88
CA GLN A 130 -11.61 -5.29 2.00
C GLN A 130 -11.11 -6.73 2.17
N TYR A 131 -10.78 -7.38 1.05
CA TYR A 131 -10.26 -8.75 1.03
C TYR A 131 -8.73 -8.82 1.14
N ASP A 132 -8.00 -8.32 0.13
CA ASP A 132 -6.54 -8.46 0.05
C ASP A 132 -5.80 -7.58 1.09
N GLY A 133 -6.37 -6.42 1.46
CA GLY A 133 -5.70 -5.40 2.28
C GLY A 133 -5.17 -5.90 3.62
N PRO A 134 -6.00 -6.59 4.43
CA PRO A 134 -5.56 -7.20 5.69
C PRO A 134 -4.38 -8.16 5.54
N ALA A 135 -4.38 -9.02 4.52
CA ALA A 135 -3.27 -9.94 4.27
C ALA A 135 -2.00 -9.19 3.81
N MET A 136 -2.14 -8.15 2.98
CA MET A 136 -1.04 -7.25 2.61
C MET A 136 -0.46 -6.54 3.85
N ALA A 137 -1.28 -6.13 4.82
CA ALA A 137 -0.81 -5.59 6.09
C ALA A 137 -0.08 -6.64 6.95
N LEU A 138 -0.61 -7.86 7.05
CA LEU A 138 0.05 -8.95 7.77
C LEU A 138 1.40 -9.35 7.15
N SER A 139 1.58 -9.14 5.84
CA SER A 139 2.89 -9.35 5.21
C SER A 139 3.96 -8.41 5.80
N VAL A 140 3.62 -7.15 6.06
CA VAL A 140 4.52 -6.17 6.71
C VAL A 140 4.76 -6.55 8.17
N VAL A 141 3.74 -7.05 8.87
CA VAL A 141 3.88 -7.59 10.24
C VAL A 141 4.92 -8.71 10.26
N ALA A 142 4.84 -9.67 9.34
CA ALA A 142 5.80 -10.76 9.24
C ALA A 142 7.22 -10.26 8.94
N VAL A 143 7.37 -9.28 8.05
CA VAL A 143 8.66 -8.61 7.78
C VAL A 143 9.23 -7.95 9.04
N ILE A 144 8.43 -7.21 9.80
CA ILE A 144 8.88 -6.56 11.04
C ILE A 144 9.32 -7.61 12.07
N TYR A 145 8.60 -8.72 12.20
CA TYR A 145 9.04 -9.81 13.07
C TYR A 145 10.30 -10.50 12.57
N ALA A 146 10.51 -10.64 11.25
CA ALA A 146 11.77 -11.14 10.70
C ALA A 146 12.96 -10.23 11.06
N ILE A 147 12.74 -8.92 11.08
CA ILE A 147 13.78 -7.94 11.48
C ILE A 147 14.06 -8.00 12.98
N THR A 148 13.01 -8.09 13.80
CA THR A 148 13.09 -7.91 15.26
C THR A 148 13.30 -9.23 16.03
N PHE A 149 13.30 -10.37 15.33
CA PHE A 149 13.47 -11.67 15.96
C PHE A 149 14.81 -11.77 16.69
N ARG A 150 14.75 -12.04 18.00
CA ARG A 150 15.92 -12.25 18.86
C ARG A 150 16.17 -13.75 18.98
N PRO A 151 17.25 -14.29 18.38
CA PRO A 151 17.47 -15.73 18.34
C PRO A 151 18.01 -16.27 19.67
N PRO A 152 17.47 -17.39 20.17
CA PRO A 152 18.09 -18.12 21.28
C PRO A 152 19.22 -19.05 20.81
N SER A 153 19.30 -19.36 19.50
CA SER A 153 20.35 -20.19 18.91
C SER A 153 20.70 -19.75 17.48
N ARG A 154 21.91 -20.12 17.00
CA ARG A 154 22.38 -19.76 15.65
C ARG A 154 21.51 -20.33 14.53
N ILE A 155 20.92 -21.51 14.71
CA ILE A 155 20.03 -22.13 13.71
C ILE A 155 18.74 -21.31 13.60
N GLN A 156 18.13 -20.96 14.73
CA GLN A 156 16.90 -20.17 14.75
C GLN A 156 17.11 -18.76 14.21
N GLN A 157 18.32 -18.21 14.32
CA GLN A 157 18.70 -16.92 13.76
C GLN A 157 18.47 -16.83 12.24
N TRP A 158 18.57 -17.95 11.50
CA TRP A 158 18.35 -17.93 10.05
C TRP A 158 16.98 -18.50 9.71
N LEU A 159 16.59 -19.64 10.29
CA LEU A 159 15.36 -20.33 9.90
C LEU A 159 14.09 -19.51 10.17
N VAL A 160 13.95 -18.94 11.38
CA VAL A 160 12.70 -18.24 11.76
C VAL A 160 12.51 -16.96 10.95
N PRO A 161 13.51 -16.05 10.82
CA PRO A 161 13.36 -14.88 9.96
C PRO A 161 13.16 -15.25 8.49
N SER A 162 13.82 -16.28 7.97
CA SER A 162 13.63 -16.72 6.58
C SER A 162 12.22 -17.24 6.33
N PHE A 163 11.66 -18.02 7.26
CA PHE A 163 10.27 -18.45 7.18
C PHE A 163 9.30 -17.27 7.24
N LEU A 164 9.55 -16.28 8.11
CA LEU A 164 8.74 -15.06 8.18
C LEU A 164 8.83 -14.23 6.90
N VAL A 165 10.00 -14.17 6.25
CA VAL A 165 10.16 -13.56 4.92
C VAL A 165 9.36 -14.33 3.87
N ALA A 166 9.42 -15.67 3.85
CA ALA A 166 8.64 -16.49 2.92
C ALA A 166 7.13 -16.33 3.14
N LEU A 167 6.69 -16.28 4.40
CA LEU A 167 5.31 -15.97 4.80
C LEU A 167 4.90 -14.60 4.29
N ALA A 168 5.75 -13.58 4.44
CA ALA A 168 5.47 -12.24 3.93
C ALA A 168 5.29 -12.24 2.41
N ILE A 169 6.18 -12.89 1.67
CA ILE A 169 6.10 -13.00 0.21
C ILE A 169 4.82 -13.73 -0.22
N GLY A 170 4.46 -14.82 0.47
CA GLY A 170 3.25 -15.59 0.19
C GLY A 170 1.95 -14.99 0.73
N LEU A 171 2.01 -13.90 1.49
CA LEU A 171 0.87 -13.01 1.75
C LEU A 171 0.80 -11.93 0.66
N TYR A 172 1.92 -11.24 0.44
CA TYR A 172 2.07 -10.24 -0.61
C TYR A 172 3.52 -10.03 -1.03
N GLN A 173 3.82 -10.28 -2.30
CA GLN A 173 5.20 -10.33 -2.82
C GLN A 173 5.97 -9.00 -2.66
N VAL A 174 5.30 -7.85 -2.79
CA VAL A 174 5.93 -6.52 -2.69
C VAL A 174 6.48 -6.24 -1.29
N SER A 175 6.01 -6.94 -0.25
CA SER A 175 6.55 -6.83 1.11
C SER A 175 8.04 -7.16 1.22
N PHE A 176 8.59 -7.92 0.25
CA PHE A 176 10.03 -8.18 0.18
C PHE A 176 10.85 -6.89 0.04
N ASN A 177 10.35 -5.89 -0.68
CA ASN A 177 10.99 -4.58 -0.78
C ASN A 177 11.10 -3.90 0.60
N VAL A 178 10.07 -4.05 1.44
CA VAL A 178 10.05 -3.52 2.81
C VAL A 178 11.10 -4.23 3.67
N PHE A 179 11.25 -5.55 3.53
CA PHE A 179 12.28 -6.30 4.24
C PHE A 179 13.70 -5.83 3.88
N LEU A 180 14.01 -5.75 2.59
CA LEU A 180 15.32 -5.28 2.12
C LEU A 180 15.60 -3.83 2.56
N GLY A 181 14.57 -2.98 2.53
CA GLY A 181 14.68 -1.61 3.02
C GLY A 181 15.02 -1.56 4.51
N LEU A 182 14.33 -2.35 5.34
CA LEU A 182 14.58 -2.38 6.79
C LEU A 182 15.95 -2.99 7.11
N CYS A 183 16.44 -3.93 6.29
CA CYS A 183 17.83 -4.39 6.37
C CYS A 183 18.82 -3.25 6.12
N CYS A 184 18.55 -2.34 5.17
CA CYS A 184 19.39 -1.16 4.97
C CYS A 184 19.38 -0.23 6.19
N VAL A 185 18.21 -0.02 6.80
CA VAL A 185 18.07 0.77 8.05
C VAL A 185 18.87 0.13 9.20
N GLU A 186 18.82 -1.20 9.34
CA GLU A 186 19.61 -1.94 10.34
C GLU A 186 21.12 -1.79 10.13
N VAL A 187 21.59 -1.81 8.89
CA VAL A 187 23.01 -1.61 8.56
C VAL A 187 23.48 -0.19 8.92
N LEU A 188 22.67 0.83 8.58
CA LEU A 188 22.93 2.23 8.94
C LEU A 188 22.94 2.43 10.45
N ARG A 189 21.98 1.83 11.16
CA ARG A 189 21.94 1.87 12.61
C ARG A 189 23.14 1.16 13.24
N GLY A 190 23.52 -0.02 12.74
CA GLY A 190 24.72 -0.71 13.23
C GLY A 190 26.00 0.11 13.05
N ALA A 191 26.07 0.92 11.98
CA ALA A 191 27.14 1.88 11.79
C ALA A 191 27.09 3.02 12.82
N ASN A 192 25.91 3.59 13.06
CA ASN A 192 25.65 4.64 14.06
C ASN A 192 26.00 4.20 15.49
N ASP A 193 25.55 3.00 15.86
CA ASP A 193 25.68 2.41 17.20
C ASP A 193 27.09 1.86 17.46
N LYS A 194 28.02 2.08 16.51
CA LYS A 194 29.44 1.71 16.60
C LYS A 194 29.68 0.21 16.81
N LEU A 195 28.82 -0.65 16.26
CA LEU A 195 29.01 -2.11 16.31
C LEU A 195 30.39 -2.50 15.80
N ALA A 196 31.08 -3.42 16.48
CA ALA A 196 32.41 -3.86 16.07
C ALA A 196 32.40 -4.41 14.64
N TRP A 197 33.47 -4.18 13.87
CA TRP A 197 33.56 -4.58 12.45
C TRP A 197 33.08 -6.02 12.15
N PRO A 198 33.51 -7.06 12.89
CA PRO A 198 33.05 -8.43 12.62
C PRO A 198 31.54 -8.61 12.87
N GLN A 199 30.99 -7.92 13.87
CA GLN A 199 29.56 -7.98 14.18
C GLN A 199 28.72 -7.26 13.11
N TRP A 200 29.22 -6.13 12.59
CA TRP A 200 28.58 -5.38 11.52
C TRP A 200 28.58 -6.15 10.19
N CYS A 201 29.70 -6.78 9.82
CA CYS A 201 29.75 -7.69 8.67
C CYS A 201 28.86 -8.92 8.86
N GLY A 202 28.85 -9.49 10.07
CA GLY A 202 27.96 -10.58 10.43
C GLY A 202 26.49 -10.22 10.23
N LEU A 203 26.06 -9.02 10.67
CA LEU A 203 24.71 -8.51 10.46
C LEU A 203 24.32 -8.52 8.97
N ILE A 204 25.17 -7.97 8.10
CA ILE A 204 24.93 -7.96 6.65
C ILE A 204 24.81 -9.39 6.11
N GLY A 205 25.76 -10.27 6.47
CA GLY A 205 25.75 -11.68 6.07
C GLY A 205 24.46 -12.40 6.49
N TRP A 206 23.99 -12.16 7.72
CA TRP A 206 22.74 -12.73 8.22
C TRP A 206 21.53 -12.23 7.46
N LYS A 207 21.45 -10.93 7.15
CA LYS A 207 20.33 -10.37 6.39
C LYS A 207 20.29 -10.90 4.95
N ILE A 208 21.44 -11.05 4.30
CA ILE A 208 21.54 -11.65 2.96
C ILE A 208 21.10 -13.12 3.00
N ALA A 209 21.60 -13.89 3.97
CA ALA A 209 21.22 -15.30 4.14
C ALA A 209 19.71 -15.47 4.38
N GLN A 210 19.13 -14.60 5.23
CA GLN A 210 17.69 -14.60 5.51
C GLN A 210 16.86 -14.25 4.27
N ALA A 211 17.29 -13.27 3.47
CA ALA A 211 16.64 -12.91 2.22
C ALA A 211 16.65 -14.09 1.23
N PHE A 212 17.83 -14.67 1.00
CA PHE A 212 18.01 -15.77 0.06
C PHE A 212 17.22 -17.02 0.48
N LEU A 213 17.35 -17.43 1.74
CA LEU A 213 16.64 -18.60 2.24
C LEU A 213 15.12 -18.38 2.29
N GLY A 214 14.66 -17.16 2.60
CA GLY A 214 13.23 -16.82 2.52
C GLY A 214 12.67 -16.93 1.11
N CYS A 215 13.39 -16.42 0.10
CA CYS A 215 13.03 -16.61 -1.31
C CYS A 215 13.02 -18.09 -1.71
N LEU A 216 14.00 -18.88 -1.25
CA LEU A 216 14.06 -20.31 -1.55
C LEU A 216 12.88 -21.08 -0.93
N ILE A 217 12.54 -20.80 0.34
CA ILE A 217 11.37 -21.39 1.01
C ILE A 217 10.10 -21.04 0.23
N TYR A 218 9.92 -19.77 -0.17
CA TYR A 218 8.77 -19.36 -0.99
C TYR A 218 8.72 -20.08 -2.35
N ALA A 219 9.86 -20.17 -3.03
CA ALA A 219 9.98 -20.79 -4.35
C ALA A 219 9.62 -22.28 -4.34
N VAL A 220 9.87 -22.99 -3.23
CA VAL A 220 9.54 -24.41 -3.10
C VAL A 220 8.13 -24.63 -2.53
N SER A 221 7.59 -23.69 -1.76
CA SER A 221 6.30 -23.85 -1.05
C SER A 221 5.11 -23.25 -1.78
N ALA A 222 5.13 -21.96 -2.13
CA ALA A 222 3.96 -21.24 -2.64
C ALA A 222 4.04 -20.95 -4.15
N TYR A 223 5.24 -20.74 -4.68
CA TYR A 223 5.45 -20.47 -6.10
C TYR A 223 4.97 -21.60 -7.06
N PRO A 224 5.10 -22.90 -6.74
CA PRO A 224 4.66 -23.97 -7.66
C PRO A 224 3.16 -23.96 -7.99
N PHE A 225 2.36 -23.27 -7.18
CA PHE A 225 0.92 -23.15 -7.37
C PHE A 225 0.50 -21.93 -8.22
N THR A 226 1.46 -21.19 -8.78
CA THR A 226 1.20 -19.95 -9.54
C THR A 226 0.96 -20.16 -11.03
N GLN A 227 0.08 -19.34 -11.62
CA GLN A 227 -0.14 -19.33 -13.08
C GLN A 227 0.92 -18.49 -13.82
N HIS A 228 1.39 -19.00 -14.97
CA HIS A 228 2.62 -18.57 -15.66
C HIS A 228 2.56 -17.20 -16.39
N ASN A 229 1.43 -16.49 -16.38
CA ASN A 229 1.22 -15.32 -17.24
C ASN A 229 1.56 -13.95 -16.62
N ARG A 230 1.99 -13.87 -15.34
CA ARG A 230 2.13 -12.59 -14.62
C ARG A 230 3.58 -12.14 -14.33
N THR A 231 4.59 -12.93 -14.70
CA THR A 231 5.99 -12.73 -14.28
C THR A 231 6.95 -12.46 -15.44
N LEU A 232 6.44 -11.91 -16.56
CA LEU A 232 7.28 -11.57 -17.70
C LEU A 232 8.20 -10.39 -17.34
N LEU A 233 9.47 -10.70 -17.14
CA LEU A 233 10.54 -9.73 -16.95
C LEU A 233 10.76 -8.91 -18.22
N LEU A 234 11.42 -7.76 -18.08
CA LEU A 234 11.85 -6.95 -19.22
C LEU A 234 12.57 -7.82 -20.25
N ASN A 235 12.22 -7.62 -21.53
CA ASN A 235 12.90 -8.32 -22.59
C ASN A 235 14.32 -7.72 -22.73
N TRP A 236 15.33 -8.49 -22.34
CA TRP A 236 16.74 -8.08 -22.39
C TRP A 236 17.23 -7.74 -23.81
N THR A 237 16.48 -8.12 -24.85
CA THR A 237 16.75 -7.77 -26.25
C THR A 237 16.15 -6.43 -26.70
N ALA A 238 15.32 -5.78 -25.87
CA ALA A 238 14.57 -4.56 -26.21
C ALA A 238 14.91 -3.39 -25.26
N GLU A 239 16.12 -2.83 -25.39
CA GLU A 239 16.61 -1.64 -24.66
C GLU A 239 16.19 -1.57 -23.16
N PRO A 240 16.62 -2.53 -22.32
CA PRO A 240 16.15 -2.66 -20.94
C PRO A 240 16.47 -1.44 -20.06
N LEU A 241 17.56 -0.71 -20.36
CA LEU A 241 17.92 0.51 -19.63
C LEU A 241 16.96 1.66 -19.90
N LEU A 242 16.46 1.79 -21.13
CA LEU A 242 15.46 2.79 -21.48
C LEU A 242 14.13 2.47 -20.77
N GLN A 243 13.71 1.21 -20.77
CA GLN A 243 12.49 0.79 -20.08
C GLN A 243 12.60 1.01 -18.56
N LEU A 244 13.75 0.68 -17.96
CA LEU A 244 14.02 0.96 -16.55
C LEU A 244 13.95 2.47 -16.25
N HIS A 245 14.55 3.31 -17.10
CA HIS A 245 14.48 4.76 -16.96
C HIS A 245 13.04 5.28 -17.03
N VAL A 246 12.24 4.78 -17.99
CA VAL A 246 10.81 5.11 -18.12
C VAL A 246 10.03 4.69 -16.87
N ASN A 247 10.26 3.48 -16.35
CA ASN A 247 9.59 3.00 -15.14
C ASN A 247 9.96 3.86 -13.91
N ILE A 248 11.23 4.23 -13.77
CA ILE A 248 11.68 5.15 -12.71
C ILE A 248 11.02 6.53 -12.85
N ALA A 249 10.98 7.08 -14.07
CA ALA A 249 10.35 8.37 -14.34
C ALA A 249 8.86 8.35 -13.97
N ARG A 250 8.14 7.29 -14.32
CA ARG A 250 6.73 7.09 -13.94
C ARG A 250 6.55 7.01 -12.43
N VAL A 251 7.38 6.25 -11.72
CA VAL A 251 7.35 6.22 -10.24
C VAL A 251 7.56 7.62 -9.67
N LEU A 252 8.53 8.36 -10.21
CA LEU A 252 8.81 9.72 -9.77
C LEU A 252 7.62 10.65 -10.02
N GLU A 253 6.99 10.60 -11.19
CA GLU A 253 5.77 11.36 -11.49
C GLU A 253 4.68 11.12 -10.45
N LYS A 254 4.44 9.86 -10.08
CA LYS A 254 3.42 9.51 -9.06
C LYS A 254 3.83 9.96 -7.66
N VAL A 255 5.10 9.84 -7.30
CA VAL A 255 5.63 10.26 -5.99
C VAL A 255 5.57 11.79 -5.86
N VAL A 256 5.84 12.53 -6.93
CA VAL A 256 5.78 14.01 -6.96
C VAL A 256 4.38 14.53 -6.66
N LEU A 257 3.31 13.79 -6.97
CA LEU A 257 1.93 14.18 -6.62
C LEU A 257 1.71 14.39 -5.12
N LEU A 258 2.52 13.74 -4.27
CA LEU A 258 2.50 13.92 -2.82
C LEU A 258 3.02 15.31 -2.39
N PHE A 259 3.89 15.92 -3.20
CA PHE A 259 4.56 17.19 -2.90
C PHE A 259 3.80 18.39 -3.47
N HIS A 260 2.52 18.52 -3.09
CA HIS A 260 1.67 19.63 -3.50
C HIS A 260 1.30 20.54 -2.31
N GLY A 261 1.34 21.86 -2.50
CA GLY A 261 0.95 22.84 -1.48
C GLY A 261 1.73 22.69 -0.17
N GLY A 262 1.02 22.69 0.97
CA GLY A 262 1.62 22.58 2.31
C GLY A 262 2.41 21.29 2.55
N PHE A 263 2.07 20.19 1.85
CA PHE A 263 2.78 18.92 1.98
C PHE A 263 4.23 19.02 1.50
N ALA A 264 4.49 19.79 0.44
CA ALA A 264 5.84 19.99 -0.09
C ALA A 264 6.76 20.59 0.99
N TRP A 265 6.29 21.59 1.73
CA TRP A 265 7.05 22.22 2.81
C TRP A 265 7.28 21.29 4.00
N VAL A 266 6.27 20.50 4.38
CA VAL A 266 6.39 19.52 5.47
C VAL A 266 7.44 18.46 5.13
N PHE A 267 7.40 17.89 3.92
CA PHE A 267 8.39 16.89 3.50
C PHE A 267 9.77 17.51 3.22
N ALA A 268 9.85 18.76 2.76
CA ALA A 268 11.12 19.48 2.63
C ALA A 268 11.78 19.69 4.00
N GLY A 269 11.01 20.09 5.02
CA GLY A 269 11.50 20.20 6.40
C GLY A 269 11.98 18.85 6.95
N LEU A 270 11.24 17.76 6.71
CA LEU A 270 11.66 16.41 7.06
C LEU A 270 12.97 16.02 6.36
N LEU A 271 13.10 16.31 5.06
CA LEU A 271 14.31 16.02 4.29
C LEU A 271 15.53 16.80 4.81
N LEU A 272 15.36 18.09 5.15
CA LEU A 272 16.43 18.90 5.73
C LEU A 272 16.91 18.34 7.08
N CYS A 273 15.98 17.93 7.95
CA CYS A 273 16.31 17.25 9.21
C CYS A 273 17.03 15.91 8.96
N ALA A 274 16.60 15.15 7.96
CA ALA A 274 17.23 13.88 7.59
C ALA A 274 18.65 14.08 7.03
N ILE A 275 18.89 15.13 6.23
CA ILE A 275 20.23 15.48 5.73
C ILE A 275 21.15 15.82 6.91
N ALA A 276 20.71 16.63 7.88
CA ALA A 276 21.47 16.89 9.10
C ALA A 276 21.77 15.59 9.88
N GLY A 277 20.81 14.66 9.92
CA GLY A 277 20.97 13.33 10.49
C GLY A 277 22.00 12.47 9.77
N ALA A 278 22.01 12.50 8.45
CA ALA A 278 22.97 11.79 7.61
C ALA A 278 24.39 12.34 7.80
N VAL A 279 24.56 13.67 7.88
CA VAL A 279 25.86 14.28 8.20
C VAL A 279 26.36 13.80 9.56
N ARG A 280 25.49 13.80 10.57
CA ARG A 280 25.80 13.27 11.91
C ARG A 280 26.19 11.79 11.87
N LEU A 281 25.48 10.96 11.11
CA LEU A 281 25.83 9.56 10.91
C LEU A 281 27.25 9.43 10.31
N GLY A 282 27.56 10.23 9.30
CA GLY A 282 28.90 10.30 8.70
C GLY A 282 29.98 10.67 9.72
N LEU A 283 29.74 11.70 10.55
CA LEU A 283 30.65 12.09 11.64
C LEU A 283 30.84 10.94 12.65
N ASN A 284 29.77 10.22 13.00
CA ASN A 284 29.86 9.06 13.88
C ASN A 284 30.71 7.94 13.27
N VAL A 285 30.62 7.72 11.95
CA VAL A 285 31.45 6.73 11.23
C VAL A 285 32.93 7.13 11.22
N VAL A 286 33.24 8.41 11.01
CA VAL A 286 34.62 8.91 11.06
C VAL A 286 35.22 8.77 12.46
N ALA A 287 34.42 9.02 13.50
CA ALA A 287 34.81 8.94 14.91
C ALA A 287 34.96 7.49 15.45
N ARG A 288 34.81 6.46 14.60
CA ARG A 288 34.99 5.06 15.02
C ARG A 288 36.47 4.76 15.30
N GLN A 289 36.76 3.76 16.14
CA GLN A 289 38.12 3.29 16.40
C GLN A 289 38.53 2.11 15.50
N ASP A 290 37.97 2.05 14.29
CA ASP A 290 38.30 1.04 13.27
C ASP A 290 39.46 1.49 12.37
N ASN A 291 40.08 0.54 11.66
CA ASN A 291 41.05 0.82 10.60
C ASN A 291 40.44 1.68 9.48
N THR A 292 41.26 2.50 8.81
CA THR A 292 40.81 3.44 7.76
C THR A 292 40.03 2.75 6.64
N ALA A 293 40.47 1.57 6.18
CA ALA A 293 39.77 0.79 5.16
C ALA A 293 38.35 0.39 5.60
N ASN A 294 38.19 -0.06 6.84
CA ASN A 294 36.89 -0.45 7.39
C ASN A 294 35.96 0.77 7.51
N LYS A 295 36.48 1.93 7.94
CA LYS A 295 35.72 3.19 7.99
C LYS A 295 35.23 3.61 6.61
N MET A 296 36.10 3.54 5.60
CA MET A 296 35.74 3.87 4.22
C MET A 296 34.66 2.93 3.69
N LEU A 297 34.75 1.63 3.96
CA LEU A 297 33.76 0.65 3.53
C LEU A 297 32.40 0.82 4.24
N ILE A 298 32.40 1.10 5.55
CA ILE A 298 31.16 1.45 6.28
C ILE A 298 30.55 2.73 5.71
N GLY A 299 31.36 3.77 5.50
CA GLY A 299 30.92 5.05 4.94
C GLY A 299 30.31 4.88 3.54
N LEU A 300 31.00 4.14 2.66
CA LEU A 300 30.51 3.83 1.31
C LEU A 300 29.20 3.05 1.36
N THR A 301 29.10 2.05 2.24
CA THR A 301 27.87 1.27 2.41
C THR A 301 26.71 2.15 2.90
N CYS A 302 26.98 3.09 3.81
CA CYS A 302 25.96 4.03 4.29
C CYS A 302 25.45 4.95 3.16
N VAL A 303 26.36 5.43 2.30
CA VAL A 303 26.01 6.26 1.15
C VAL A 303 25.21 5.45 0.11
N LEU A 304 25.62 4.21 -0.18
CA LEU A 304 24.94 3.32 -1.13
C LEU A 304 23.58 2.83 -0.63
N ALA A 305 23.35 2.80 0.69
CA ALA A 305 22.05 2.44 1.25
C ALA A 305 20.93 3.43 0.82
N LEU A 306 21.25 4.71 0.61
CA LEU A 306 20.28 5.73 0.20
C LEU A 306 19.67 5.47 -1.19
N PRO A 307 20.45 5.33 -2.29
CA PRO A 307 19.89 5.00 -3.58
C PRO A 307 19.25 3.61 -3.59
N VAL A 308 19.77 2.64 -2.84
CA VAL A 308 19.14 1.31 -2.72
C VAL A 308 17.74 1.41 -2.13
N VAL A 309 17.56 2.09 -0.99
CA VAL A 309 16.23 2.29 -0.37
C VAL A 309 15.29 3.06 -1.29
N THR A 310 15.81 4.00 -2.08
CA THR A 310 15.02 4.75 -3.07
C THR A 310 14.55 3.86 -4.23
N LEU A 311 15.42 2.99 -4.76
CA LEU A 311 15.03 2.02 -5.79
C LEU A 311 14.04 0.98 -5.25
N LEU A 312 14.16 0.61 -3.97
CA LEU A 312 13.24 -0.32 -3.29
C LEU A 312 11.82 0.25 -3.13
N VAL A 313 11.57 1.54 -3.39
CA VAL A 313 10.21 2.12 -3.39
C VAL A 313 9.27 1.28 -4.26
N SER A 314 9.69 0.96 -5.49
CA SER A 314 9.02 0.01 -6.39
C SER A 314 9.74 -1.35 -6.47
N GLY A 315 11.06 -1.37 -6.23
CA GLY A 315 11.87 -2.58 -6.13
C GLY A 315 11.85 -3.43 -7.38
N ILE A 316 11.63 -4.74 -7.24
CA ILE A 316 11.70 -5.68 -8.38
C ILE A 316 10.66 -5.37 -9.48
N ALA A 317 9.57 -4.67 -9.15
CA ALA A 317 8.55 -4.30 -10.12
C ALA A 317 9.11 -3.41 -11.24
N LEU A 318 10.16 -2.63 -10.99
CA LEU A 318 10.86 -1.84 -12.01
C LEU A 318 11.38 -2.67 -13.19
N PHE A 319 11.59 -3.97 -12.97
CA PHE A 319 12.10 -4.93 -13.95
C PHE A 319 11.01 -5.81 -14.59
N PHE A 320 9.73 -5.50 -14.36
CA PHE A 320 8.63 -6.15 -15.06
C PHE A 320 8.31 -5.46 -16.37
N ARG A 321 8.04 -6.25 -17.41
CA ARG A 321 7.63 -5.76 -18.73
C ARG A 321 6.30 -5.02 -18.63
N ASP A 322 5.35 -5.62 -17.93
CA ASP A 322 4.03 -5.04 -17.65
C ASP A 322 4.08 -4.34 -16.28
N PHE A 323 4.66 -3.13 -16.25
CA PHE A 323 4.87 -2.37 -15.02
C PHE A 323 3.53 -1.94 -14.40
N ASN A 324 3.25 -2.40 -13.17
CA ASN A 324 2.07 -1.98 -12.43
C ASN A 324 2.37 -0.70 -11.63
N GLU A 325 1.88 0.42 -12.16
CA GLU A 325 2.05 1.76 -11.61
C GLU A 325 1.15 2.07 -10.41
N GLY A 326 0.29 1.15 -9.95
CA GLY A 326 -0.62 1.41 -8.84
C GLY A 326 0.13 1.69 -7.53
N ALA A 327 -0.36 2.63 -6.72
CA ALA A 327 0.22 2.99 -5.42
C ALA A 327 0.47 1.78 -4.51
N ARG A 328 -0.35 0.72 -4.65
CA ARG A 328 -0.22 -0.56 -3.93
C ARG A 328 1.12 -1.29 -4.13
N THR A 329 1.89 -0.95 -5.16
CA THR A 329 3.22 -1.51 -5.44
C THR A 329 4.36 -0.66 -4.84
N LEU A 330 4.06 0.56 -4.38
CA LEU A 330 5.03 1.51 -3.82
C LEU A 330 5.27 1.32 -2.31
N MET A 331 5.12 0.09 -1.79
CA MET A 331 5.24 -0.19 -0.36
C MET A 331 6.64 0.12 0.21
N GLY A 332 7.69 0.09 -0.61
CA GLY A 332 9.03 0.46 -0.19
C GLY A 332 9.16 1.93 0.23
N PHE A 333 8.24 2.80 -0.21
CA PHE A 333 8.17 4.19 0.25
C PHE A 333 8.04 4.30 1.76
N ALA A 334 7.36 3.34 2.39
CA ALA A 334 7.24 3.28 3.85
C ALA A 334 8.61 3.21 4.53
N VAL A 335 9.56 2.45 3.97
CA VAL A 335 10.90 2.32 4.55
C VAL A 335 11.77 3.54 4.25
N LEU A 336 11.60 4.16 3.09
CA LEU A 336 12.23 5.47 2.81
C LEU A 336 11.78 6.49 3.87
N LEU A 337 10.50 6.54 4.21
CA LEU A 337 10.00 7.39 5.29
C LEU A 337 10.58 7.01 6.66
N VAL A 338 10.64 5.72 7.02
CA VAL A 338 11.29 5.27 8.27
C VAL A 338 12.74 5.75 8.32
N LEU A 339 13.48 5.64 7.23
CA LEU A 339 14.86 6.10 7.14
C LEU A 339 14.96 7.62 7.35
N LEU A 340 14.12 8.41 6.68
CA LEU A 340 14.06 9.87 6.86
C LEU A 340 13.72 10.25 8.30
N PHE A 341 12.76 9.56 8.92
CA PHE A 341 12.37 9.76 10.32
C PHE A 341 13.49 9.37 11.29
N TYR A 342 14.18 8.26 11.04
CA TYR A 342 15.31 7.81 11.86
C TYR A 342 16.46 8.82 11.82
N LEU A 343 16.88 9.24 10.62
CA LEU A 343 17.93 10.25 10.46
C LEU A 343 17.52 11.59 11.10
N SER A 344 16.30 12.03 10.88
CA SER A 344 15.78 13.25 11.52
C SER A 344 15.77 13.13 13.04
N HIS A 345 15.37 11.98 13.59
CA HIS A 345 15.43 11.72 15.02
C HIS A 345 16.87 11.84 15.55
N LEU A 346 17.87 11.28 14.85
CA LEU A 346 19.28 11.39 15.23
C LEU A 346 19.75 12.85 15.32
N ALA A 347 19.34 13.70 14.37
CA ALA A 347 19.68 15.12 14.36
C ALA A 347 18.99 15.87 15.51
N LEU A 348 17.67 15.74 15.60
CA LEU A 348 16.85 16.52 16.52
C LEU A 348 17.12 16.15 17.98
N ALA A 349 17.28 14.84 18.28
CA ALA A 349 17.53 14.36 19.65
C ALA A 349 18.85 14.86 20.23
N ARG A 350 19.81 15.24 19.36
CA ARG A 350 21.09 15.81 19.79
C ARG A 350 20.94 17.23 20.34
N ILE A 351 20.06 18.01 19.71
CA ILE A 351 19.84 19.41 20.05
C ILE A 351 19.05 19.48 21.36
N HIS A 352 17.92 18.77 21.42
CA HIS A 352 17.09 18.67 22.63
C HIS A 352 16.26 17.39 22.60
N GLU A 353 16.08 16.76 23.76
CA GLU A 353 15.29 15.52 23.93
C GLU A 353 13.84 15.58 23.39
N ARG A 354 13.24 16.78 23.25
CA ARG A 354 11.85 16.98 22.81
C ARG A 354 11.72 17.35 21.35
N LEU A 355 12.79 17.82 20.73
CA LEU A 355 12.77 18.27 19.34
C LEU A 355 12.37 17.15 18.35
N PRO A 356 12.72 15.86 18.58
CA PRO A 356 12.19 14.75 17.81
C PRO A 356 10.66 14.64 17.77
N LEU A 357 9.90 15.25 18.69
CA LEU A 357 8.44 15.27 18.64
C LEU A 357 7.91 16.04 17.42
N LEU A 358 8.71 16.89 16.80
CA LEU A 358 8.36 17.56 15.53
C LEU A 358 8.05 16.57 14.40
N LEU A 359 8.50 15.31 14.51
CA LEU A 359 8.13 14.23 13.58
C LEU A 359 6.63 13.92 13.59
N VAL A 360 5.86 14.41 14.57
CA VAL A 360 4.41 14.32 14.56
C VAL A 360 3.78 15.12 13.40
N VAL A 361 4.43 16.20 12.95
CA VAL A 361 3.92 17.07 11.87
C VAL A 361 3.76 16.32 10.54
N PRO A 362 4.79 15.64 9.99
CA PRO A 362 4.62 14.82 8.80
C PRO A 362 3.65 13.65 8.99
N LEU A 363 3.54 13.08 10.20
CA LEU A 363 2.55 12.04 10.50
C LEU A 363 1.11 12.56 10.48
N LEU A 364 0.86 13.75 11.01
CA LEU A 364 -0.44 14.42 10.95
C LEU A 364 -0.81 14.78 9.50
N ALA A 365 0.17 15.19 8.71
CA ALA A 365 -0.03 15.41 7.28
C ALA A 365 -0.49 14.11 6.59
N MET A 366 0.23 13.00 6.79
CA MET A 366 -0.17 11.69 6.25
C MET A 366 -1.53 11.21 6.77
N LEU A 367 -1.83 11.46 8.05
CA LEU A 367 -3.15 11.17 8.63
C LEU A 367 -4.26 11.99 7.96
N SER A 368 -4.01 13.27 7.67
CA SER A 368 -4.97 14.12 6.95
C SER A 368 -5.28 13.60 5.55
N ILE A 369 -4.29 13.04 4.85
CA ILE A 369 -4.47 12.37 3.55
C ILE A 369 -5.40 11.16 3.71
N SER A 370 -5.21 10.33 4.74
CA SER A 370 -6.09 9.17 5.00
C SER A 370 -7.56 9.58 5.18
N TYR A 371 -7.82 10.64 5.94
CA TYR A 371 -9.18 11.13 6.15
C TYR A 371 -9.78 11.74 4.88
N ALA A 372 -9.01 12.54 4.14
CA ALA A 372 -9.44 13.08 2.85
C ALA A 372 -9.75 11.94 1.86
N TYR A 373 -8.91 10.91 1.83
CA TYR A 373 -9.09 9.72 1.02
C TYR A 373 -10.37 8.93 1.37
N GLY A 374 -10.66 8.71 2.66
CA GLY A 374 -11.92 8.07 3.06
C GLY A 374 -13.17 8.88 2.67
N ARG A 375 -13.08 10.21 2.66
CA ARG A 375 -14.16 11.06 2.11
C ARG A 375 -14.31 10.88 0.61
N VAL A 376 -13.23 10.79 -0.15
CA VAL A 376 -13.27 10.51 -1.59
C VAL A 376 -13.95 9.16 -1.85
N LEU A 377 -13.60 8.10 -1.09
CA LEU A 377 -14.26 6.80 -1.18
C LEU A 377 -15.76 6.87 -0.87
N THR A 378 -16.15 7.69 0.11
CA THR A 378 -17.57 7.89 0.43
C THR A 378 -18.33 8.56 -0.71
N VAL A 379 -17.72 9.55 -1.37
CA VAL A 379 -18.30 10.21 -2.56
C VAL A 379 -18.41 9.22 -3.73
N GLN A 380 -17.37 8.40 -3.96
CA GLN A 380 -17.38 7.34 -4.97
C GLN A 380 -18.51 6.33 -4.70
N LYS A 381 -18.67 5.89 -3.45
CA LYS A 381 -19.74 4.99 -3.02
C LYS A 381 -21.10 5.58 -3.32
N ALA A 382 -21.36 6.81 -2.88
CA ALA A 382 -22.64 7.48 -3.08
C ALA A 382 -22.97 7.67 -4.58
N PHE A 383 -21.98 8.08 -5.37
CA PHE A 383 -22.14 8.28 -6.81
C PHE A 383 -22.45 6.96 -7.53
N ALA A 384 -21.71 5.89 -7.22
CA ALA A 384 -21.95 4.56 -7.77
C ALA A 384 -23.32 3.99 -7.33
N SER A 385 -23.71 4.15 -6.06
CA SER A 385 -25.02 3.70 -5.58
C SER A 385 -26.19 4.40 -6.27
N SER A 386 -26.07 5.70 -6.54
CA SER A 386 -27.14 6.43 -7.26
C SER A 386 -27.33 5.92 -8.69
N ALA A 387 -26.23 5.67 -9.41
CA ALA A 387 -26.32 5.10 -10.76
C ALA A 387 -26.82 3.66 -10.74
N LEU A 388 -26.45 2.87 -9.72
CA LEU A 388 -26.86 1.47 -9.60
C LEU A 388 -28.36 1.33 -9.38
N LEU A 389 -28.94 2.17 -8.50
CA LEU A 389 -30.38 2.21 -8.27
C LEU A 389 -31.14 2.73 -9.51
N SER A 390 -30.56 3.68 -10.25
CA SER A 390 -31.14 4.12 -11.51
C SER A 390 -31.17 2.97 -12.54
N LEU A 391 -30.06 2.21 -12.66
CA LEU A 391 -29.98 1.06 -13.56
C LEU A 391 -31.01 -0.01 -13.20
N GLU A 392 -31.15 -0.33 -11.92
CA GLU A 392 -32.16 -1.27 -11.45
C GLU A 392 -33.56 -0.83 -11.85
N HIS A 393 -33.93 0.42 -11.56
CA HIS A 393 -35.23 0.96 -11.91
C HIS A 393 -35.51 0.92 -13.42
N ASP A 394 -34.57 1.37 -14.24
CA ASP A 394 -34.73 1.45 -15.70
C ASP A 394 -34.79 0.06 -16.35
N ILE A 395 -34.05 -0.92 -15.84
CA ILE A 395 -34.09 -2.30 -16.34
C ILE A 395 -35.38 -3.00 -15.86
N ALA A 396 -35.77 -2.82 -14.60
CA ALA A 396 -36.95 -3.48 -14.03
C ALA A 396 -38.26 -2.91 -14.58
N SER A 397 -38.31 -1.61 -14.89
CA SER A 397 -39.50 -0.96 -15.45
C SER A 397 -39.69 -1.22 -16.95
N ASN A 398 -38.64 -1.65 -17.65
CA ASN A 398 -38.69 -1.94 -19.08
C ASN A 398 -38.71 -3.45 -19.35
N ARG A 399 -39.88 -3.97 -19.71
CA ARG A 399 -40.09 -5.41 -19.98
C ARG A 399 -39.09 -5.99 -20.99
N GLN A 400 -38.73 -5.24 -22.04
CA GLN A 400 -37.80 -5.72 -23.06
C GLN A 400 -36.36 -5.86 -22.53
N LEU A 401 -35.95 -5.01 -21.59
CA LEU A 401 -34.64 -5.12 -20.93
C LEU A 401 -34.64 -6.23 -19.88
N LEU A 402 -35.74 -6.40 -19.14
CA LEU A 402 -35.89 -7.46 -18.15
C LEU A 402 -35.87 -8.86 -18.81
N GLU A 403 -36.56 -9.02 -19.94
CA GLU A 403 -36.64 -10.27 -20.70
C GLU A 403 -35.43 -10.47 -21.65
N ALA A 404 -34.53 -9.49 -21.76
CA ALA A 404 -33.35 -9.59 -22.60
C ALA A 404 -32.47 -10.77 -22.17
N LYS A 405 -32.00 -11.55 -23.15
CA LYS A 405 -31.19 -12.75 -22.94
C LYS A 405 -29.91 -12.43 -22.19
N ARG A 406 -29.24 -11.34 -22.57
CA ARG A 406 -28.07 -10.76 -21.88
C ARG A 406 -27.99 -9.27 -22.16
N ILE A 407 -27.54 -8.53 -21.16
CA ILE A 407 -27.16 -7.13 -21.29
C ILE A 407 -25.65 -7.03 -21.09
N TYR A 408 -24.94 -6.59 -22.12
CA TYR A 408 -23.49 -6.41 -22.05
C TYR A 408 -23.15 -5.03 -21.51
N MET A 409 -22.41 -4.99 -20.42
CA MET A 409 -21.90 -3.73 -19.85
C MET A 409 -20.44 -3.56 -20.23
N SER A 410 -20.12 -2.42 -20.87
CA SER A 410 -18.74 -2.05 -21.17
C SER A 410 -18.14 -1.21 -20.05
N VAL A 411 -16.93 -1.56 -19.64
CA VAL A 411 -16.14 -0.74 -18.72
C VAL A 411 -15.68 0.51 -19.48
N THR A 412 -16.17 1.67 -19.04
CA THR A 412 -15.77 2.97 -19.62
C THR A 412 -14.74 3.62 -18.72
N TYR A 413 -13.58 3.93 -19.28
CA TYR A 413 -12.46 4.52 -18.55
C TYR A 413 -12.43 6.04 -18.74
N SER A 414 -12.26 6.79 -17.65
CA SER A 414 -12.10 8.25 -17.63
C SER A 414 -11.53 8.70 -16.28
N ASP A 415 -10.75 9.79 -16.30
CA ASP A 415 -10.24 10.44 -15.09
C ASP A 415 -11.26 11.41 -14.45
N HIS A 416 -12.37 11.72 -15.11
CA HIS A 416 -13.33 12.76 -14.71
C HIS A 416 -14.63 12.21 -14.10
N TRP A 417 -14.70 10.92 -13.77
CA TRP A 417 -15.90 10.32 -13.18
C TRP A 417 -16.35 10.99 -11.89
N LEU A 418 -15.41 11.36 -11.02
CA LEU A 418 -15.72 11.77 -9.65
C LEU A 418 -15.67 13.30 -9.47
N LEU A 419 -16.52 14.02 -10.19
CA LEU A 419 -16.60 15.49 -10.12
C LEU A 419 -16.90 16.01 -8.69
N GLY A 420 -17.63 15.25 -7.88
CA GLY A 420 -17.90 15.58 -6.47
C GLY A 420 -16.65 15.67 -5.59
N ALA A 421 -15.53 15.08 -6.02
CA ALA A 421 -14.24 15.14 -5.35
C ALA A 421 -13.25 16.11 -6.01
N ALA A 422 -13.65 16.87 -7.04
CA ALA A 422 -12.76 17.74 -7.81
C ALA A 422 -12.00 18.77 -6.95
N GLY A 423 -12.65 19.32 -5.92
CA GLY A 423 -11.99 20.21 -4.95
C GLY A 423 -10.87 19.52 -4.18
N SER A 424 -11.10 18.29 -3.71
CA SER A 424 -10.10 17.47 -3.03
C SER A 424 -8.95 17.11 -3.96
N PHE A 425 -9.23 16.71 -5.20
CA PHE A 425 -8.19 16.39 -6.18
C PHE A 425 -7.35 17.61 -6.56
N LYS A 426 -7.97 18.80 -6.65
CA LYS A 426 -7.23 20.04 -6.92
C LYS A 426 -6.27 20.40 -5.79
N GLN A 427 -6.69 20.25 -4.54
CA GLN A 427 -5.86 20.61 -3.38
C GLN A 427 -4.86 19.52 -2.99
N MET A 428 -5.22 18.25 -3.21
CA MET A 428 -4.41 17.06 -2.92
C MET A 428 -4.41 16.10 -4.12
N PRO A 429 -3.63 16.37 -5.18
CA PRO A 429 -3.61 15.58 -6.42
C PRO A 429 -3.29 14.10 -6.22
N VAL A 430 -2.48 13.79 -5.20
CA VAL A 430 -2.15 12.40 -4.84
C VAL A 430 -3.39 11.55 -4.57
N LEU A 431 -4.51 12.13 -4.10
CA LEU A 431 -5.74 11.39 -3.82
C LEU A 431 -6.32 10.69 -5.05
N HIS A 432 -6.22 11.30 -6.22
CA HIS A 432 -6.69 10.70 -7.48
C HIS A 432 -5.88 9.46 -7.82
N TYR A 433 -4.55 9.56 -7.69
CA TYR A 433 -3.64 8.43 -7.87
C TYR A 433 -3.84 7.31 -6.82
N LEU A 434 -4.07 7.67 -5.55
CA LEU A 434 -4.36 6.68 -4.49
C LEU A 434 -5.68 5.96 -4.73
N LEU A 435 -6.69 6.67 -5.24
CA LEU A 435 -7.99 6.10 -5.57
C LEU A 435 -7.83 5.05 -6.66
N ASN A 436 -7.06 5.32 -7.71
CA ASN A 436 -6.76 4.38 -8.80
C ASN A 436 -8.03 3.67 -9.31
N ILE A 437 -9.12 4.43 -9.44
CA ILE A 437 -10.39 4.01 -10.04
C ILE A 437 -10.59 4.94 -11.23
N ASP A 438 -10.33 4.40 -12.41
CA ASP A 438 -10.51 5.05 -13.71
C ASP A 438 -11.81 4.63 -14.39
N PHE A 439 -12.61 3.78 -13.76
CA PHE A 439 -13.91 3.33 -14.26
C PHE A 439 -15.05 3.71 -13.31
N PHE A 440 -16.27 3.85 -13.83
CA PHE A 440 -17.40 4.22 -13.00
C PHE A 440 -18.04 3.02 -12.27
N MET A 441 -18.40 1.98 -13.02
CA MET A 441 -19.14 0.82 -12.50
C MET A 441 -18.81 -0.44 -13.27
N LEU A 442 -18.88 -1.58 -12.58
CA LEU A 442 -18.68 -2.91 -13.14
C LEU A 442 -19.99 -3.69 -13.15
N ALA A 443 -20.12 -4.67 -14.06
CA ALA A 443 -21.32 -5.50 -14.19
C ALA A 443 -21.62 -6.28 -12.90
N GLU A 444 -20.56 -6.62 -12.17
CA GLU A 444 -20.54 -7.28 -10.86
C GLU A 444 -21.29 -6.49 -9.77
N ASN A 445 -21.66 -5.23 -10.01
CA ASN A 445 -22.45 -4.47 -9.06
C ASN A 445 -23.95 -4.77 -9.17
N LEU A 446 -24.43 -5.17 -10.34
CA LEU A 446 -25.87 -5.33 -10.65
C LEU A 446 -26.56 -6.46 -9.88
N PRO A 447 -25.92 -7.61 -9.60
CA PRO A 447 -26.53 -8.64 -8.78
C PRO A 447 -26.89 -8.17 -7.36
N LYS A 448 -26.24 -7.12 -6.84
CA LYS A 448 -26.52 -6.57 -5.51
C LYS A 448 -27.91 -5.93 -5.40
N VAL A 449 -28.48 -5.53 -6.54
CA VAL A 449 -29.82 -4.94 -6.67
C VAL A 449 -30.80 -5.88 -7.38
N GLY A 450 -30.47 -7.17 -7.48
CA GLY A 450 -31.36 -8.20 -8.04
C GLY A 450 -31.32 -8.34 -9.56
N ILE A 451 -30.50 -7.55 -10.27
CA ILE A 451 -30.36 -7.64 -11.72
C ILE A 451 -29.28 -8.67 -12.08
N THR A 452 -29.68 -9.75 -12.78
CA THR A 452 -28.82 -10.93 -13.04
C THR A 452 -28.53 -11.20 -14.50
N ASN A 453 -29.20 -10.51 -15.43
CA ASN A 453 -28.98 -10.67 -16.87
C ASN A 453 -27.89 -9.74 -17.44
N VAL A 454 -27.20 -8.96 -16.59
CA VAL A 454 -26.08 -8.09 -16.97
C VAL A 454 -24.75 -8.81 -16.82
N VAL A 455 -23.91 -8.76 -17.86
CA VAL A 455 -22.59 -9.40 -17.89
C VAL A 455 -21.50 -8.45 -18.36
N ALA A 456 -20.29 -8.61 -17.83
CA ALA A 456 -19.12 -7.84 -18.26
C ALA A 456 -18.78 -8.17 -19.72
N GLU A 457 -18.59 -7.15 -20.56
CA GLU A 457 -18.17 -7.33 -21.94
C GLU A 457 -16.65 -7.57 -22.03
N LYS A 458 -16.24 -8.80 -22.37
CA LYS A 458 -14.82 -9.19 -22.33
C LYS A 458 -13.99 -8.86 -23.58
N GLU A 459 -14.57 -8.76 -24.78
CA GLU A 459 -13.73 -8.85 -26.00
C GLU A 459 -14.10 -7.98 -27.21
N ARG A 460 -15.18 -7.19 -27.23
CA ARG A 460 -15.59 -6.54 -28.50
C ARG A 460 -15.96 -5.05 -28.51
N ARG A 461 -16.01 -4.36 -27.36
CA ARG A 461 -16.51 -2.96 -27.26
C ARG A 461 -17.79 -2.76 -28.10
N ASN A 462 -18.60 -3.80 -28.26
CA ASN A 462 -19.82 -3.78 -29.04
C ASN A 462 -20.79 -2.79 -28.42
N ALA A 463 -20.87 -2.71 -27.08
CA ALA A 463 -21.73 -1.73 -26.42
C ALA A 463 -21.38 -0.29 -26.82
N THR A 464 -20.09 0.05 -26.83
CA THR A 464 -19.62 1.38 -27.28
C THR A 464 -19.83 1.57 -28.79
N ARG A 465 -19.62 0.53 -29.61
CA ARG A 465 -19.81 0.57 -31.06
C ARG A 465 -21.26 0.76 -31.48
N VAL A 466 -22.22 0.23 -30.71
CA VAL A 466 -23.65 0.42 -30.98
C VAL A 466 -24.03 1.91 -30.96
N GLY A 467 -23.50 2.66 -29.99
CA GLY A 467 -23.67 4.12 -29.97
C GLY A 467 -22.99 4.82 -31.17
N TYR A 468 -21.78 4.39 -31.55
CA TYR A 468 -21.07 4.95 -32.72
C TYR A 468 -21.74 4.61 -34.07
N GLN A 469 -22.49 3.51 -34.14
CA GLN A 469 -23.21 3.08 -35.34
C GLN A 469 -24.58 3.76 -35.51
N GLY A 470 -24.94 4.70 -34.62
CA GLY A 470 -26.15 5.51 -34.76
C GLY A 470 -27.44 4.83 -34.33
N TYR A 471 -27.37 3.70 -33.60
CA TYR A 471 -28.57 3.10 -33.02
C TYR A 471 -29.16 4.02 -31.93
N PRO A 472 -30.48 4.25 -31.92
CA PRO A 472 -31.11 5.06 -30.89
C PRO A 472 -31.07 4.32 -29.53
N PRO A 473 -30.75 5.01 -28.42
CA PRO A 473 -30.85 4.41 -27.09
C PRO A 473 -32.32 4.15 -26.73
N LEU A 474 -32.59 2.98 -26.15
CA LEU A 474 -33.91 2.66 -25.59
C LEU A 474 -34.15 3.42 -24.29
N VAL A 475 -33.10 3.57 -23.48
CA VAL A 475 -33.09 4.38 -22.26
C VAL A 475 -31.85 5.27 -22.28
N GLU A 476 -32.03 6.55 -21.98
CA GLU A 476 -30.94 7.49 -21.78
C GLU A 476 -31.20 8.34 -20.54
N ASN A 477 -30.18 8.44 -19.68
CA ASN A 477 -30.21 9.31 -18.53
C ASN A 477 -28.83 10.00 -18.34
N PRO A 478 -28.59 10.74 -17.25
CA PRO A 478 -27.30 11.38 -17.01
C PRO A 478 -26.13 10.40 -16.84
N TYR A 479 -26.38 9.19 -16.33
CA TYR A 479 -25.35 8.21 -15.96
C TYR A 479 -24.98 7.24 -17.08
N TYR A 480 -25.92 6.87 -17.96
CA TYR A 480 -25.70 5.85 -18.98
C TYR A 480 -26.71 5.94 -20.14
N ARG A 481 -26.44 5.12 -21.16
CA ARG A 481 -27.35 4.75 -22.24
C ARG A 481 -27.51 3.25 -22.28
N ILE A 482 -28.74 2.79 -22.51
CA ILE A 482 -29.05 1.38 -22.75
C ILE A 482 -29.57 1.24 -24.18
N TYR A 483 -28.91 0.40 -24.96
CA TYR A 483 -29.35 0.03 -26.30
C TYR A 483 -29.89 -1.39 -26.28
N LEU A 484 -30.86 -1.68 -27.14
CA LEU A 484 -31.42 -3.01 -27.33
C LEU A 484 -31.37 -3.36 -28.82
N ILE A 485 -30.74 -4.49 -29.16
CA ILE A 485 -30.66 -5.01 -30.52
C ILE A 485 -31.13 -6.47 -30.48
N GLY A 486 -32.34 -6.72 -30.97
CA GLY A 486 -33.01 -8.01 -30.79
C GLY A 486 -33.15 -8.33 -29.30
N ASP A 487 -32.70 -9.50 -28.88
CA ASP A 487 -32.77 -9.97 -27.49
C ASP A 487 -31.54 -9.58 -26.64
N TYR A 488 -30.65 -8.72 -27.16
CA TYR A 488 -29.39 -8.36 -26.52
C TYR A 488 -29.34 -6.87 -26.17
N GLY A 489 -29.09 -6.58 -24.91
CA GLY A 489 -28.91 -5.22 -24.41
C GLY A 489 -27.44 -4.80 -24.34
N PHE A 490 -27.19 -3.49 -24.34
CA PHE A 490 -25.85 -2.92 -24.20
C PHE A 490 -25.90 -1.67 -23.32
N ILE A 491 -25.14 -1.67 -22.23
CA ILE A 491 -25.01 -0.52 -21.32
C ILE A 491 -23.69 0.20 -21.60
N VAL A 492 -23.77 1.50 -21.81
CA VAL A 492 -22.62 2.40 -21.95
C VAL A 492 -22.74 3.52 -20.91
N MET A 493 -21.77 3.61 -20.02
CA MET A 493 -21.73 4.67 -19.01
C MET A 493 -21.37 6.01 -19.67
N LYS A 494 -22.00 7.09 -19.21
CA LYS A 494 -21.78 8.46 -19.69
C LYS A 494 -20.93 9.22 -18.70
N GLU A 495 -19.80 9.74 -19.18
CA GLU A 495 -18.98 10.67 -18.41
C GLU A 495 -19.82 11.88 -18.00
N PRO A 496 -19.78 12.29 -16.72
CA PRO A 496 -20.53 13.44 -16.27
C PRO A 496 -19.99 14.71 -16.93
N ALA A 497 -20.90 15.64 -17.26
CA ALA A 497 -20.52 16.87 -17.93
C ALA A 497 -19.55 17.70 -17.05
N PRO A 498 -18.50 18.33 -17.62
CA PRO A 498 -17.55 19.12 -16.84
C PRO A 498 -18.26 20.25 -16.08
N ILE A 499 -17.87 20.45 -14.83
CA ILE A 499 -18.34 21.60 -14.04
C ILE A 499 -17.75 22.87 -14.67
N LYS A 500 -18.59 23.65 -15.37
CA LYS A 500 -18.14 24.89 -16.04
C LYS A 500 -17.83 26.02 -15.05
N ALA A 501 -18.59 26.12 -13.96
CA ALA A 501 -18.28 26.97 -12.80
C ALA A 501 -19.16 26.55 -11.61
N LEU A 502 -18.56 26.46 -10.42
CA LEU A 502 -19.28 26.49 -9.14
C LEU A 502 -18.99 27.85 -8.52
N HIS A 503 -19.88 28.82 -8.73
CA HIS A 503 -19.84 30.08 -7.99
C HIS A 503 -20.58 29.87 -6.67
N TRP A 504 -19.89 30.11 -5.56
CA TRP A 504 -20.47 30.14 -4.21
C TRP A 504 -20.77 31.58 -3.82
#